data_AF-A0A1E7F8K8-F1
#
_entry.id   AF-A0A1E7F8K8-F1
#
_cell.length_a   1.000
_cell.length_b   1.000
_cell.length_c   1.000
_cell.angle_alpha   90.00
_cell.angle_beta   90.00
_cell.angle_gamma   90.00
#
_symmetry.space_group_name_H-M   'P 1'
#
loop_
_entity.id
_entity.type
_entity.pdbx_description
1 polymer ?
#
loop_
_entity_poly.entity_id
_entity_poly.type
_entity_poly.pdbx_seq_one_letter_code
_entity_poly.pdbx_strand_id
1 'polypeptide(L)'
;MAQDNGLYEFTLGATGAKVKGRYTFSYILEDDEWKISHHHSSQMPEEIMPKGQQISSKETRDLFNLWNDALATLDPKQVAARYSKDAILLPTVSDEARTTPEGIEDYFTNFLKSKPQGIIKSGVTISDTPNWCKDAGIYEFTMGATGDVVAGRYTFVYIFEDNEWKIAHHHSSVMPEKLMADGAKLAEIESN
;
A
#
# COMPACT_ATOMS: atom_id res chain seq x y z
N MET A 1 -12.20 22.43 -43.77
CA MET A 1 -12.04 21.20 -42.98
C MET A 1 -12.98 21.30 -41.80
N ALA A 2 -13.91 20.36 -41.66
CA ALA A 2 -14.76 20.27 -40.48
C ALA A 2 -14.27 19.11 -39.61
N GLN A 3 -14.49 19.18 -38.30
CA GLN A 3 -14.07 18.12 -37.38
C GLN A 3 -15.17 17.90 -36.34
N ASP A 4 -15.39 16.64 -35.99
CA ASP A 4 -16.26 16.21 -34.91
C ASP A 4 -15.45 15.25 -34.00
N ASN A 5 -15.51 15.47 -32.70
CA ASN A 5 -14.80 14.66 -31.72
C ASN A 5 -15.63 14.52 -30.45
N GLY A 6 -15.47 13.39 -29.78
CA GLY A 6 -16.22 13.12 -28.58
C GLY A 6 -16.13 11.69 -28.11
N LEU A 7 -17.14 11.29 -27.34
CA LEU A 7 -17.34 9.94 -26.85
C LEU A 7 -18.52 9.30 -27.57
N TYR A 8 -18.38 8.04 -27.94
CA TYR A 8 -19.51 7.22 -28.37
C TYR A 8 -19.55 5.93 -27.56
N GLU A 9 -20.71 5.27 -27.56
CA GLU A 9 -20.88 3.90 -27.08
C GLU A 9 -21.28 3.02 -28.27
N PHE A 10 -20.49 1.99 -28.56
CA PHE A 10 -20.78 0.99 -29.59
C PHE A 10 -21.31 -0.29 -28.95
N THR A 11 -22.32 -0.91 -29.56
CA THR A 11 -22.81 -2.23 -29.16
C THR A 11 -22.27 -3.29 -30.10
N LEU A 12 -21.44 -4.20 -29.60
CA LEU A 12 -20.89 -5.32 -30.36
C LEU A 12 -22.02 -6.26 -30.78
N GLY A 13 -22.36 -6.29 -32.07
CA GLY A 13 -23.50 -7.07 -32.58
C GLY A 13 -23.43 -8.58 -32.27
N ALA A 14 -22.23 -9.13 -32.11
CA ALA A 14 -22.03 -10.55 -31.79
C ALA A 14 -22.33 -10.90 -30.32
N THR A 15 -22.14 -9.96 -29.40
CA THR A 15 -22.20 -10.23 -27.95
C THR A 15 -23.20 -9.37 -27.19
N GLY A 16 -23.71 -8.31 -27.81
CA GLY A 16 -24.49 -7.26 -27.15
C GLY A 16 -23.68 -6.41 -26.18
N ALA A 17 -22.36 -6.62 -26.08
CA ALA A 17 -21.52 -5.86 -25.17
C ALA A 17 -21.40 -4.40 -25.62
N LYS A 18 -21.54 -3.47 -24.67
CA LYS A 18 -21.37 -2.04 -24.88
C LYS A 18 -19.92 -1.63 -24.61
N VAL A 19 -19.34 -0.88 -25.52
CA VAL A 19 -17.96 -0.41 -25.46
C VAL A 19 -17.95 1.09 -25.69
N LYS A 20 -17.46 1.85 -24.72
CA LYS A 20 -17.21 3.28 -24.95
C LYS A 20 -15.87 3.51 -25.61
N GLY A 21 -15.86 4.46 -26.53
CA GLY A 21 -14.67 4.88 -27.25
C GLY A 21 -14.61 6.40 -27.38
N ARG A 22 -13.39 6.90 -27.54
CA ARG A 22 -13.12 8.25 -28.02
C ARG A 22 -13.04 8.20 -29.53
N TYR A 23 -13.59 9.21 -30.19
CA TYR A 23 -13.54 9.32 -31.64
C TYR A 23 -13.11 10.69 -32.12
N THR A 24 -12.62 10.72 -33.35
CA THR A 24 -12.42 11.92 -34.14
C THR A 24 -12.77 11.61 -35.59
N PHE A 25 -13.68 12.39 -36.16
CA PHE A 25 -13.94 12.47 -37.60
C PHE A 25 -13.44 13.81 -38.12
N SER A 26 -12.60 13.77 -39.15
CA SER A 26 -12.26 14.94 -39.96
C SER A 26 -12.96 14.81 -41.30
N TYR A 27 -13.51 15.93 -41.78
CA TYR A 27 -14.27 15.99 -43.02
C TYR A 27 -13.60 16.93 -44.03
N ILE A 28 -13.63 16.52 -45.29
CA ILE A 28 -13.23 17.30 -46.46
C ILE A 28 -14.45 17.45 -47.39
N LEU A 29 -14.59 18.61 -48.03
CA LEU A 29 -15.64 18.86 -49.02
C LEU A 29 -15.05 18.61 -50.41
N GLU A 30 -15.63 17.66 -51.15
CA GLU A 30 -15.23 17.29 -52.52
C GLU A 30 -16.49 17.18 -53.37
N ASP A 31 -16.50 17.81 -54.55
CA ASP A 31 -17.63 17.80 -55.48
C ASP A 31 -18.98 18.15 -54.83
N ASP A 32 -18.97 19.18 -53.97
CA ASP A 32 -20.11 19.61 -53.15
C ASP A 32 -20.66 18.56 -52.14
N GLU A 33 -19.91 17.48 -51.89
CA GLU A 33 -20.22 16.46 -50.88
C GLU A 33 -19.19 16.41 -49.74
N TRP A 34 -19.67 16.35 -48.50
CA TRP A 34 -18.80 16.16 -47.33
C TRP A 34 -18.41 14.68 -47.19
N LYS A 35 -17.11 14.41 -47.20
CA LYS A 35 -16.53 13.08 -47.02
C LYS A 35 -15.68 13.03 -45.76
N ILE A 36 -15.63 11.86 -45.11
CA ILE A 36 -14.72 11.62 -43.98
C ILE A 36 -13.31 11.43 -44.56
N SER A 37 -12.40 12.35 -44.24
CA SER A 37 -11.00 12.28 -44.64
C SER A 37 -10.14 11.52 -43.64
N HIS A 38 -10.52 11.55 -42.36
CA HIS A 38 -9.81 10.84 -41.30
C HIS A 38 -10.80 10.38 -40.22
N HIS A 39 -10.66 9.13 -39.80
CA HIS A 39 -11.35 8.60 -38.64
C HIS A 39 -10.32 7.96 -37.71
N HIS A 40 -10.26 8.46 -36.49
CA HIS A 40 -9.53 7.82 -35.40
C HIS A 40 -10.52 7.42 -34.31
N SER A 41 -10.45 6.15 -33.89
CA SER A 41 -11.22 5.65 -32.76
C SER A 41 -10.33 4.82 -31.85
N SER A 42 -10.47 5.06 -30.55
CA SER A 42 -9.84 4.27 -29.50
C SER A 42 -10.89 3.86 -28.48
N GLN A 43 -10.88 2.57 -28.15
CA GLN A 43 -11.53 2.09 -26.94
C GLN A 43 -10.94 2.82 -25.71
N MET A 44 -11.75 3.08 -24.68
CA MET A 44 -11.24 3.65 -23.42
C MET A 44 -10.76 2.52 -22.51
N PRO A 45 -9.44 2.30 -22.35
CA PRO A 45 -8.93 1.17 -21.56
C PRO A 45 -9.33 1.29 -20.08
N GLU A 46 -9.54 2.51 -19.59
CA GLU A 46 -9.90 2.79 -18.20
C GLU A 46 -11.27 2.21 -17.80
N GLU A 47 -12.18 1.96 -18.74
CA GLU A 47 -13.47 1.32 -18.47
C GLU A 47 -13.43 -0.22 -18.51
N ILE A 48 -12.35 -0.80 -19.06
CA ILE A 48 -12.21 -2.24 -19.28
C ILE A 48 -11.19 -2.87 -18.34
N MET A 49 -10.28 -2.06 -17.78
CA MET A 49 -9.46 -2.53 -16.68
C MET A 49 -10.38 -2.94 -15.53
N PRO A 50 -10.17 -4.13 -14.92
CA PRO A 50 -10.89 -4.48 -13.71
C PRO A 50 -10.72 -3.34 -12.72
N LYS A 51 -11.83 -2.84 -12.17
CA LYS A 51 -11.78 -1.81 -11.13
C LYS A 51 -10.94 -2.41 -9.99
N GLY A 52 -9.70 -1.93 -9.85
CA GLY A 52 -8.84 -2.38 -8.76
C GLY A 52 -9.54 -2.16 -7.43
N GLN A 53 -9.21 -3.00 -6.46
CA GLN A 53 -9.81 -2.94 -5.13
C GLN A 53 -9.55 -1.55 -4.53
N GLN A 54 -10.65 -0.85 -4.26
CA GLN A 54 -10.63 0.42 -3.53
C GLN A 54 -10.61 0.14 -2.03
N ILE A 55 -10.09 1.09 -1.27
CA ILE A 55 -10.08 1.08 0.19
C ILE A 55 -10.17 2.51 0.71
N SER A 56 -10.92 2.75 1.78
CA SER A 56 -11.00 4.05 2.41
C SER A 56 -9.81 4.32 3.34
N SER A 57 -9.61 5.59 3.73
CA SER A 57 -8.65 5.96 4.76
C SER A 57 -8.85 5.23 6.09
N LYS A 58 -10.12 4.95 6.46
CA LYS A 58 -10.44 4.22 7.70
C LYS A 58 -10.07 2.76 7.58
N GLU A 59 -10.48 2.09 6.50
CA GLU A 59 -10.15 0.68 6.27
C GLU A 59 -8.64 0.49 6.13
N THR A 60 -7.93 1.43 5.52
CA THR A 60 -6.45 1.45 5.47
C THR A 60 -5.84 1.44 6.88
N ARG A 61 -6.39 2.26 7.80
CA ARG A 61 -5.97 2.26 9.21
C ARG A 61 -6.32 0.94 9.89
N ASP A 62 -7.46 0.34 9.58
CA ASP A 62 -7.90 -0.93 10.17
C ASP A 62 -7.01 -2.13 9.74
N LEU A 63 -6.28 -2.05 8.61
CA LEU A 63 -5.31 -3.08 8.21
C LEU A 63 -4.19 -3.31 9.24
N PHE A 64 -3.84 -2.27 10.02
CA PHE A 64 -2.93 -2.41 11.15
C PHE A 64 -3.42 -3.43 12.18
N ASN A 65 -4.73 -3.46 12.46
CA ASN A 65 -5.30 -4.38 13.42
C ASN A 65 -5.13 -5.83 12.97
N LEU A 66 -5.28 -6.12 11.67
CA LEU A 66 -5.04 -7.47 11.15
C LEU A 66 -3.60 -7.94 11.39
N TRP A 67 -2.63 -7.05 11.26
CA TRP A 67 -1.23 -7.36 11.54
C TRP A 67 -0.96 -7.46 13.05
N ASN A 68 -1.54 -6.57 13.86
CA ASN A 68 -1.37 -6.58 15.31
C ASN A 68 -2.06 -7.78 15.98
N ASP A 69 -3.19 -8.23 15.45
CA ASP A 69 -3.88 -9.46 15.85
C ASP A 69 -3.02 -10.69 15.51
N ALA A 70 -2.36 -10.68 14.34
CA ALA A 70 -1.40 -11.74 14.00
C ALA A 70 -0.25 -11.80 15.01
N LEU A 71 0.27 -10.67 15.50
CA LEU A 71 1.26 -10.68 16.59
C LEU A 71 0.72 -11.34 17.86
N ALA A 72 -0.56 -11.13 18.19
CA ALA A 72 -1.18 -11.69 19.39
C ALA A 72 -1.29 -13.22 19.36
N THR A 73 -1.24 -13.83 18.17
CA THR A 73 -1.21 -15.30 18.02
C THR A 73 0.10 -15.93 18.49
N LEU A 74 1.18 -15.13 18.59
CA LEU A 74 2.54 -15.57 18.85
C LEU A 74 3.05 -16.62 17.82
N ASP A 75 2.42 -16.69 16.66
CA ASP A 75 2.80 -17.57 15.55
C ASP A 75 3.48 -16.77 14.43
N PRO A 76 4.79 -16.94 14.20
CA PRO A 76 5.52 -16.18 13.20
C PRO A 76 5.00 -16.42 11.78
N LYS A 77 4.42 -17.59 11.49
CA LYS A 77 3.83 -17.90 10.18
C LYS A 77 2.59 -17.07 9.92
N GLN A 78 1.75 -16.88 10.93
CA GLN A 78 0.56 -16.04 10.79
C GLN A 78 0.92 -14.57 10.57
N VAL A 79 1.99 -14.10 11.23
CA VAL A 79 2.50 -12.74 10.99
C VAL A 79 3.08 -12.62 9.58
N ALA A 80 3.93 -13.57 9.15
CA ALA A 80 4.52 -13.59 7.82
C ALA A 80 3.45 -13.67 6.71
N ALA A 81 2.35 -14.40 6.93
CA ALA A 81 1.23 -14.49 5.99
C ALA A 81 0.49 -13.16 5.76
N ARG A 82 0.74 -12.11 6.56
CA ARG A 82 0.21 -10.75 6.31
C ARG A 82 1.04 -9.98 5.29
N TYR A 83 2.23 -10.44 4.94
CA TYR A 83 3.12 -9.82 3.97
C TYR A 83 2.87 -10.39 2.56
N SER A 84 3.14 -9.57 1.54
CA SER A 84 3.09 -10.02 0.14
C SER A 84 4.30 -10.91 -0.18
N LYS A 85 4.25 -11.61 -1.31
CA LYS A 85 5.34 -12.48 -1.77
C LYS A 85 6.69 -11.75 -1.88
N ASP A 86 6.66 -10.51 -2.37
CA ASP A 86 7.86 -9.67 -2.59
C ASP A 86 8.02 -8.58 -1.51
N ALA A 87 7.53 -8.83 -0.29
CA ALA A 87 7.54 -7.81 0.75
C ALA A 87 8.93 -7.46 1.27
N ILE A 88 9.11 -6.20 1.66
CA ILE A 88 10.32 -5.71 2.33
C ILE A 88 9.99 -5.32 3.77
N LEU A 89 10.68 -5.93 4.72
CA LEU A 89 10.65 -5.56 6.13
C LEU A 89 12.00 -4.95 6.55
N LEU A 90 11.94 -3.72 7.06
CA LEU A 90 13.02 -3.03 7.74
C LEU A 90 12.66 -2.93 9.24
N PRO A 91 13.09 -3.90 10.04
CA PRO A 91 12.67 -4.01 11.44
C PRO A 91 13.48 -3.10 12.38
N THR A 92 12.93 -2.83 13.56
CA THR A 92 13.61 -1.98 14.57
C THR A 92 14.85 -2.63 15.21
N VAL A 93 14.85 -3.95 15.39
CA VAL A 93 15.87 -4.66 16.21
C VAL A 93 16.87 -5.47 15.37
N SER A 94 17.00 -5.16 14.07
CA SER A 94 17.96 -5.81 13.19
C SER A 94 18.36 -4.88 12.05
N ASP A 95 19.67 -4.81 11.76
CA ASP A 95 20.20 -4.05 10.62
C ASP A 95 19.99 -4.76 9.27
N GLU A 96 19.52 -6.01 9.30
CA GLU A 96 19.30 -6.82 8.11
C GLU A 96 17.86 -6.69 7.62
N ALA A 97 17.70 -6.21 6.38
CA ALA A 97 16.41 -6.18 5.71
C ALA A 97 15.92 -7.61 5.41
N ARG A 98 14.63 -7.87 5.63
CA ARG A 98 14.00 -9.14 5.24
C ARG A 98 13.23 -8.93 3.94
N THR A 99 13.60 -9.68 2.90
CA THR A 99 13.02 -9.55 1.56
C THR A 99 12.45 -10.87 1.04
N THR A 100 12.35 -11.89 1.91
CA THR A 100 11.73 -13.18 1.59
C THR A 100 10.75 -13.57 2.70
N PRO A 101 9.74 -14.41 2.39
CA PRO A 101 8.80 -14.93 3.41
C PRO A 101 9.52 -15.60 4.59
N GLU A 102 10.55 -16.40 4.31
CA GLU A 102 11.32 -17.11 5.34
C GLU A 102 12.10 -16.14 6.23
N GLY A 103 12.69 -15.09 5.65
CA GLY A 103 13.40 -14.07 6.43
C GLY A 103 12.46 -13.24 7.32
N ILE A 104 11.24 -12.98 6.85
CA ILE A 104 10.21 -12.31 7.64
C ILE A 104 9.76 -13.22 8.80
N GLU A 105 9.50 -14.51 8.53
CA GLU A 105 9.15 -15.50 9.56
C GLU A 105 10.25 -15.65 10.63
N ASP A 106 11.51 -15.75 10.20
CA ASP A 106 12.67 -15.87 11.10
C ASP A 106 12.77 -14.66 12.05
N TYR A 107 12.62 -13.44 11.51
CA TYR A 107 12.58 -12.23 12.33
C TYR A 107 11.48 -12.31 13.42
N PHE A 108 10.27 -12.69 13.02
CA PHE A 108 9.14 -12.77 13.95
C PHE A 108 9.27 -13.91 14.96
N THR A 109 10.01 -14.98 14.65
CA THR A 109 10.32 -16.07 15.60
C THR A 109 10.99 -15.54 16.87
N ASN A 110 11.85 -14.52 16.74
CA ASN A 110 12.50 -13.88 17.89
C ASN A 110 11.67 -12.73 18.46
N PHE A 111 11.14 -11.85 17.61
CA PHE A 111 10.38 -10.67 18.05
C PHE A 111 9.15 -11.03 18.90
N LEU A 112 8.45 -12.12 18.56
CA LEU A 112 7.23 -12.54 19.26
C LEU A 112 7.50 -13.05 20.69
N LYS A 113 8.74 -13.41 21.04
CA LYS A 113 9.10 -13.78 22.43
C LYS A 113 8.86 -12.65 23.42
N SER A 114 8.93 -11.39 22.95
CA SER A 114 8.63 -10.20 23.75
C SER A 114 7.12 -9.96 23.96
N LYS A 115 6.25 -10.76 23.33
CA LYS A 115 4.78 -10.63 23.31
C LYS A 115 4.33 -9.19 22.98
N PRO A 116 4.78 -8.63 21.84
CA PRO A 116 4.53 -7.23 21.50
C PRO A 116 3.06 -7.01 21.12
N GLN A 117 2.49 -5.90 21.59
CA GLN A 117 1.19 -5.39 21.15
C GLN A 117 1.24 -3.89 20.94
N GLY A 118 0.78 -3.43 19.78
CA GLY A 118 0.94 -2.05 19.32
C GLY A 118 -0.36 -1.26 19.29
N ILE A 119 -0.24 0.05 19.52
CA ILE A 119 -1.30 1.03 19.27
C ILE A 119 -0.77 2.17 18.39
N ILE A 120 -1.54 2.57 17.36
CA ILE A 120 -1.21 3.75 16.57
C ILE A 120 -1.58 5.00 17.38
N LYS A 121 -0.60 5.88 17.61
CA LYS A 121 -0.78 7.15 18.35
C LYS A 121 -1.14 8.29 17.42
N SER A 122 -0.52 8.34 16.25
CA SER A 122 -0.78 9.31 15.19
C SER A 122 -0.32 8.73 13.86
N GLY A 123 -0.94 9.15 12.76
CA GLY A 123 -0.51 8.72 11.43
C GLY A 123 -1.40 9.24 10.33
N VAL A 124 -0.89 9.19 9.11
CA VAL A 124 -1.56 9.66 7.88
C VAL A 124 -1.74 8.48 6.94
N THR A 125 -2.95 8.34 6.38
CA THR A 125 -3.25 7.32 5.37
C THR A 125 -3.36 7.92 3.97
N ILE A 126 -2.92 7.16 2.96
CA ILE A 126 -3.07 7.48 1.53
C ILE A 126 -3.68 6.25 0.85
N SER A 127 -4.77 6.45 0.10
CA SER A 127 -5.56 5.38 -0.54
C SER A 127 -6.28 5.85 -1.81
N ASP A 128 -5.65 6.79 -2.54
CA ASP A 128 -6.18 7.41 -3.76
C ASP A 128 -6.05 6.54 -5.02
N THR A 129 -5.29 5.44 -4.93
CA THR A 129 -4.96 4.57 -6.04
C THR A 129 -5.52 3.16 -5.80
N PRO A 130 -6.21 2.53 -6.78
CA PRO A 130 -6.67 1.15 -6.64
C PRO A 130 -5.54 0.17 -6.33
N ASN A 131 -5.85 -0.90 -5.58
CA ASN A 131 -4.92 -1.98 -5.19
C ASN A 131 -3.70 -1.54 -4.39
N TRP A 132 -3.65 -0.30 -3.90
CA TRP A 132 -2.52 0.23 -3.15
C TRP A 132 -2.98 1.18 -2.06
N CYS A 133 -2.40 1.09 -0.88
CA CYS A 133 -2.55 2.12 0.14
C CYS A 133 -1.34 2.19 1.07
N LYS A 134 -1.26 3.24 1.88
CA LYS A 134 -0.18 3.46 2.84
C LYS A 134 -0.72 4.03 4.15
N ASP A 135 -0.14 3.60 5.25
CA ASP A 135 -0.30 4.22 6.58
C ASP A 135 1.09 4.45 7.19
N ALA A 136 1.37 5.69 7.58
CA ALA A 136 2.66 6.04 8.18
C ALA A 136 2.45 6.97 9.37
N GLY A 137 3.24 6.79 10.42
CA GLY A 137 3.05 7.55 11.65
C GLY A 137 3.89 7.08 12.82
N ILE A 138 3.34 7.30 14.01
CA ILE A 138 3.90 6.92 15.30
C ILE A 138 2.97 5.91 15.95
N TYR A 139 3.56 4.81 16.41
CA TYR A 139 2.92 3.81 17.23
C TYR A 139 3.69 3.60 18.53
N GLU A 140 3.06 2.89 19.46
CA GLU A 140 3.63 2.52 20.73
C GLU A 140 3.39 1.03 20.94
N PHE A 141 4.44 0.29 21.32
CA PHE A 141 4.34 -1.11 21.69
C PHE A 141 4.44 -1.30 23.19
N THR A 142 3.57 -2.14 23.73
CA THR A 142 3.77 -2.76 25.03
C THR A 142 4.39 -4.14 24.83
N MET A 143 5.52 -4.40 25.48
CA MET A 143 6.20 -5.70 25.49
C MET A 143 5.62 -6.56 26.60
N GLY A 144 4.70 -7.48 26.27
CA GLY A 144 4.01 -8.29 27.28
C GLY A 144 4.94 -9.18 28.13
N ALA A 145 6.18 -9.42 27.69
CA ALA A 145 7.16 -10.17 28.48
C ALA A 145 7.76 -9.35 29.66
N THR A 146 7.89 -8.03 29.52
CA THR A 146 8.56 -7.17 30.51
C THR A 146 7.67 -6.07 31.07
N GLY A 147 6.62 -5.70 30.35
CA GLY A 147 5.79 -4.51 30.63
C GLY A 147 6.35 -3.22 30.02
N ASP A 148 7.50 -3.27 29.35
CA ASP A 148 8.11 -2.08 28.75
C ASP A 148 7.25 -1.49 27.65
N VAL A 149 7.25 -0.16 27.56
CA VAL A 149 6.53 0.60 26.54
C VAL A 149 7.52 1.34 25.66
N VAL A 150 7.45 1.10 24.35
CA VAL A 150 8.39 1.63 23.36
C VAL A 150 7.64 2.32 22.24
N ALA A 151 7.87 3.63 22.09
CA ALA A 151 7.38 4.40 20.96
C ALA A 151 8.34 4.28 19.76
N GLY A 152 7.77 4.29 18.56
CA GLY A 152 8.52 4.23 17.31
C GLY A 152 7.79 4.87 16.15
N ARG A 153 8.50 4.99 15.03
CA ARG A 153 7.92 5.41 13.75
C ARG A 153 7.66 4.18 12.90
N TYR A 154 6.59 4.22 12.11
CA TYR A 154 6.23 3.15 11.21
C TYR A 154 5.87 3.67 9.82
N THR A 155 6.00 2.80 8.84
CA THR A 155 5.34 2.92 7.54
C THR A 155 4.93 1.54 7.09
N PHE A 156 3.63 1.37 6.83
CA PHE A 156 3.07 0.23 6.12
C PHE A 156 2.64 0.69 4.73
N VAL A 157 3.12 0.01 3.70
CA VAL A 157 2.58 0.07 2.35
C VAL A 157 1.88 -1.26 2.09
N TYR A 158 0.65 -1.19 1.63
CA TYR A 158 -0.16 -2.34 1.32
C TYR A 158 -0.45 -2.43 -0.17
N ILE A 159 -0.52 -3.67 -0.66
CA ILE A 159 -1.03 -3.99 -1.99
C ILE A 159 -2.18 -4.97 -1.87
N PHE A 160 -3.06 -4.97 -2.86
CA PHE A 160 -4.07 -6.01 -3.01
C PHE A 160 -3.50 -7.15 -3.86
N GLU A 161 -3.21 -8.29 -3.23
CA GLU A 161 -2.61 -9.49 -3.84
C GLU A 161 -3.47 -10.71 -3.51
N ASP A 162 -3.75 -11.55 -4.51
CA ASP A 162 -4.51 -12.81 -4.33
C ASP A 162 -5.83 -12.64 -3.56
N ASN A 163 -6.57 -11.56 -3.86
CA ASN A 163 -7.82 -11.16 -3.21
C ASN A 163 -7.71 -10.76 -1.72
N GLU A 164 -6.51 -10.45 -1.25
CA GLU A 164 -6.27 -9.98 0.12
C GLU A 164 -5.39 -8.73 0.14
N TRP A 165 -5.62 -7.84 1.11
CA TRP A 165 -4.67 -6.76 1.41
C TRP A 165 -3.47 -7.33 2.16
N LYS A 166 -2.28 -7.17 1.58
CA LYS A 166 -0.99 -7.64 2.08
C LYS A 166 -0.03 -6.48 2.28
N ILE A 167 0.90 -6.61 3.24
CA ILE A 167 1.97 -5.65 3.48
C ILE A 167 3.07 -5.86 2.43
N ALA A 168 3.28 -4.87 1.56
CA ALA A 168 4.37 -4.87 0.58
C ALA A 168 5.65 -4.22 1.13
N HIS A 169 5.50 -3.23 2.02
CA HIS A 169 6.65 -2.63 2.70
C HIS A 169 6.29 -2.30 4.14
N HIS A 170 7.16 -2.70 5.06
CA HIS A 170 7.07 -2.33 6.46
C HIS A 170 8.42 -1.76 6.91
N HIS A 171 8.42 -0.49 7.29
CA HIS A 171 9.53 0.12 8.01
C HIS A 171 9.14 0.41 9.45
N SER A 172 10.02 0.06 10.37
CA SER A 172 9.85 0.16 11.82
C SER A 172 11.15 0.71 12.43
N SER A 173 11.08 1.80 13.18
CA SER A 173 12.23 2.32 13.95
C SER A 173 11.82 2.83 15.32
N VAL A 174 12.75 2.82 16.28
CA VAL A 174 12.58 3.56 17.54
C VAL A 174 12.53 5.07 17.29
N MET A 175 12.02 5.83 18.28
CA MET A 175 12.14 7.28 18.26
C MET A 175 13.60 7.72 18.38
N PRO A 176 14.13 8.53 17.44
CA PRO A 176 15.55 8.93 17.44
C PRO A 176 15.91 9.83 18.63
N GLU A 177 14.99 10.69 19.08
CA GLU A 177 15.22 11.62 20.18
C GLU A 177 15.50 10.92 21.52
N LYS A 178 14.87 9.75 21.75
CA LYS A 178 15.10 8.97 22.97
C LYS A 178 16.54 8.44 23.03
N LEU A 179 17.05 7.95 21.91
CA LEU A 179 18.44 7.51 21.79
C LEU A 179 19.43 8.66 21.98
N MET A 180 19.11 9.85 21.44
CA MET A 180 19.97 11.03 21.61
C MET A 180 19.97 11.56 23.04
N ALA A 181 18.84 11.53 23.74
CA ALA A 181 18.75 11.93 25.14
C ALA A 181 19.55 10.99 26.07
N ASP A 182 19.53 9.69 25.80
CA ASP A 182 20.30 8.71 26.58
C ASP A 182 21.80 8.79 26.26
N GLY A 183 22.16 9.01 24.99
CA GLY A 183 23.55 9.25 24.58
C GLY A 183 24.14 10.55 25.13
N ALA A 184 23.35 11.63 25.19
CA ALA A 184 23.76 12.90 25.80
C ALA A 184 23.97 12.78 27.32
N LYS A 185 23.10 12.04 28.02
CA LYS A 185 23.28 11.76 29.46
C LYS A 185 24.52 10.94 29.77
N LEU A 186 24.87 9.97 28.92
CA LEU A 186 26.09 9.17 29.09
C LEU A 186 27.36 10.02 28.92
N ALA A 187 27.37 10.92 27.93
CA ALA A 187 28.49 11.84 27.70
C ALA A 187 28.70 12.85 28.87
N GLU A 188 27.63 13.28 29.54
CA GLU A 188 27.73 14.15 30.73
C GLU A 188 28.30 13.42 31.95
N ILE A 189 28.00 12.12 32.12
CA ILE A 189 28.51 11.31 33.25
C ILE A 189 29.99 10.98 33.07
N GLU A 190 30.46 10.72 31.85
CA GLU A 190 31.88 10.44 31.56
C GLU A 190 32.78 11.69 31.59
N SER A 191 32.19 12.88 31.69
CA SER A 191 32.89 14.17 31.73
C SER A 191 33.08 14.76 33.14
N ASN A 192 32.64 14.04 34.19
CA ASN A 192 32.81 14.39 35.61
C ASN A 192 33.71 13.39 36.34
#